data_AF-A0A7S0KRY2-F1
#
_entry.id   AF-A0A7S0KRY2-F1
#
_cell.length_a   1.000
_cell.length_b   1.000
_cell.length_c   1.000
_cell.angle_alpha   90.00
_cell.angle_beta   90.00
_cell.angle_gamma   90.00
#
_symmetry.space_group_name_H-M   'P 1'
#
loop_
_entity.id
_entity.type
_entity.pdbx_description
1 polymer ?
#
loop_
_entity_poly.entity_id
_entity_poly.type
_entity_poly.pdbx_seq_one_letter_code
_entity_poly.pdbx_strand_id
1 'polypeptide(L)'
;MTEHTVRGMKGMKSVMDLPVMQDGPPPGGYPSVRYARRIPSTGPTGLAFFGAYLGAMAYGFYQIGRGNHRRRGEKEEKLTARAVLVPFLQAEEDRRYHRAWKERTAVEDKIMEGVAGWKSGENVYSSTWLPPHNTLRPRII
;
A
#
# COMPACT_ATOMS: atom_id res chain seq x y z
N MET A 1 -21.43 -22.96 -85.59
CA MET A 1 -22.75 -22.33 -85.87
C MET A 1 -23.90 -23.01 -85.08
N THR A 2 -23.69 -23.45 -83.83
CA THR A 2 -24.72 -24.10 -83.00
C THR A 2 -25.22 -23.22 -81.85
N GLU A 3 -24.56 -22.10 -81.57
CA GLU A 3 -24.97 -21.18 -80.49
C GLU A 3 -26.36 -20.58 -80.74
N HIS A 4 -26.77 -20.43 -82.00
CA HIS A 4 -28.09 -19.92 -82.36
C HIS A 4 -29.24 -20.86 -81.97
N THR A 5 -29.03 -22.18 -81.95
CA THR A 5 -30.04 -23.14 -81.51
C THR A 5 -30.07 -23.28 -80.00
N VAL A 6 -28.96 -23.03 -79.32
CA VAL A 6 -28.84 -23.17 -77.86
C VAL A 6 -29.35 -21.93 -77.12
N ARG A 7 -29.02 -20.72 -77.60
CA ARG A 7 -29.41 -19.43 -76.98
C ARG A 7 -30.55 -18.72 -77.69
N GLY A 8 -31.07 -19.30 -78.77
CA GLY A 8 -32.09 -18.69 -79.61
C GLY A 8 -33.39 -18.42 -78.86
N MET A 9 -33.93 -17.20 -79.03
CA MET A 9 -35.23 -16.79 -78.51
C MET A 9 -36.23 -16.59 -79.67
N LYS A 10 -37.51 -16.82 -79.39
CA LYS A 10 -38.60 -16.68 -80.38
C LYS A 10 -38.70 -15.22 -80.84
N GLY A 11 -38.48 -14.97 -82.14
CA GLY A 11 -38.59 -13.65 -82.76
C GLY A 11 -37.28 -12.95 -83.11
N MET A 12 -36.12 -13.60 -82.93
CA MET A 12 -34.83 -13.07 -83.37
C MET A 12 -34.71 -13.02 -84.90
N LYS A 13 -34.19 -11.90 -85.44
CA LYS A 13 -34.00 -11.70 -86.90
C LYS A 13 -32.55 -11.91 -87.34
N SER A 14 -31.59 -11.75 -86.43
CA SER A 14 -30.16 -11.87 -86.71
C SER A 14 -29.40 -12.57 -85.59
N VAL A 15 -28.19 -13.06 -85.90
CA VAL A 15 -27.27 -13.67 -84.91
C VAL A 15 -26.77 -12.64 -83.88
N MET A 16 -26.81 -11.34 -84.21
CA MET A 16 -26.38 -10.27 -83.30
C MET A 16 -27.34 -10.04 -82.13
N ASP A 17 -28.59 -10.51 -82.27
CA ASP A 17 -29.65 -10.34 -81.26
C ASP A 17 -29.68 -11.50 -80.23
N LEU A 18 -28.63 -12.35 -80.21
CA LEU A 18 -28.55 -13.45 -79.24
C LEU A 18 -28.53 -12.91 -77.81
N PRO A 19 -29.36 -13.45 -76.88
CA PRO A 19 -29.32 -13.04 -75.50
C PRO A 19 -27.98 -13.44 -74.87
N VAL A 20 -27.32 -12.48 -74.25
CA VAL A 20 -26.09 -12.67 -73.49
C VAL A 20 -26.37 -12.27 -72.05
N MET A 21 -26.71 -13.26 -71.22
CA MET A 21 -26.85 -13.08 -69.78
C MET A 21 -25.49 -13.35 -69.13
N GLN A 22 -24.73 -12.28 -68.89
CA GLN A 22 -23.47 -12.34 -68.15
C GLN A 22 -23.71 -12.00 -66.68
N ASP A 23 -22.93 -12.61 -65.80
CA ASP A 23 -22.90 -12.19 -64.40
C ASP A 23 -22.25 -10.80 -64.32
N GLY A 24 -22.93 -9.88 -63.64
CA GLY A 24 -22.57 -8.47 -63.63
C GLY A 24 -23.15 -7.77 -62.40
N PRO A 25 -22.64 -6.58 -62.07
CA PRO A 25 -23.20 -5.81 -60.98
C PRO A 25 -24.67 -5.47 -61.29
N PRO A 26 -25.52 -5.38 -60.26
CA PRO A 26 -26.89 -4.92 -60.46
C PRO A 26 -26.89 -3.51 -61.07
N PRO A 27 -27.96 -3.13 -61.80
CA PRO A 27 -28.10 -1.76 -62.30
C PRO A 27 -28.09 -0.79 -61.11
N GLY A 28 -27.01 0.00 -60.98
CA GLY A 28 -26.76 0.90 -59.83
C GLY A 28 -25.53 0.54 -58.98
N GLY A 29 -24.89 -0.62 -59.20
CA GLY A 29 -23.67 -1.03 -58.50
C GLY A 29 -23.90 -1.53 -57.07
N TYR A 30 -22.81 -1.88 -56.38
CA TYR A 30 -22.83 -2.33 -54.99
C TYR A 30 -22.67 -1.15 -54.02
N PRO A 31 -23.17 -1.25 -52.77
CA PRO A 31 -22.92 -0.25 -51.75
C PRO A 31 -21.41 -0.09 -51.51
N SER A 32 -21.00 1.12 -51.12
CA SER A 32 -19.59 1.41 -50.87
C SER A 32 -19.08 0.59 -49.67
N VAL A 33 -18.15 -0.32 -49.94
CA VAL A 33 -17.47 -1.07 -48.89
C VAL A 33 -16.39 -0.17 -48.29
N ARG A 34 -16.53 0.13 -47.01
CA ARG A 34 -15.55 0.96 -46.30
C ARG A 34 -14.31 0.13 -45.96
N TYR A 35 -13.21 0.42 -46.64
CA TYR A 35 -11.92 -0.28 -46.46
C TYR A 35 -10.97 0.43 -45.48
N ALA A 36 -11.22 1.71 -45.16
CA ALA A 36 -10.34 2.50 -44.31
C ALA A 36 -10.48 2.14 -42.81
N ARG A 37 -9.35 2.12 -42.11
CA ARG A 37 -9.27 1.94 -40.66
C ARG A 37 -9.90 3.13 -39.95
N ARG A 38 -10.83 2.88 -39.03
CA ARG A 38 -11.43 3.89 -38.15
C ARG A 38 -11.28 3.45 -36.70
N ILE A 39 -10.25 3.94 -36.03
CA ILE A 39 -10.10 3.76 -34.58
C ILE A 39 -10.56 5.05 -33.90
N PRO A 40 -11.64 5.00 -33.12
CA PRO A 40 -12.09 6.18 -32.39
C PRO A 40 -11.21 6.40 -31.16
N SER A 41 -10.71 7.62 -30.99
CA SER A 41 -9.97 8.04 -29.80
C SER A 41 -10.94 8.55 -28.72
N THR A 42 -11.81 7.67 -28.22
CA THR A 42 -12.92 8.03 -27.30
C THR A 42 -12.50 8.09 -25.83
N GLY A 43 -11.26 8.47 -25.55
CA GLY A 43 -10.75 8.59 -24.18
C GLY A 43 -10.90 10.00 -23.61
N PRO A 44 -10.88 10.16 -22.28
CA PRO A 44 -10.67 11.47 -21.66
C PRO A 44 -9.36 12.08 -22.17
N THR A 45 -9.33 13.41 -22.29
CA THR A 45 -8.10 14.11 -22.68
C THR A 45 -7.03 13.94 -21.59
N GLY A 46 -5.74 14.08 -21.95
CA GLY A 46 -4.65 14.00 -20.98
C GLY A 46 -4.80 14.99 -19.82
N LEU A 47 -5.34 16.18 -20.10
CA LEU A 47 -5.65 17.19 -19.08
C LEU A 47 -6.75 16.73 -18.11
N ALA A 48 -7.77 16.00 -18.60
CA ALA A 48 -8.81 15.46 -17.73
C ALA A 48 -8.24 14.43 -16.74
N PHE A 49 -7.35 13.54 -17.20
CA PHE A 49 -6.65 12.61 -16.32
C PHE A 49 -5.76 13.33 -15.30
N PHE A 50 -4.99 14.32 -15.75
CA PHE A 50 -4.11 15.09 -14.87
C PHE A 50 -4.92 15.83 -13.80
N GLY A 51 -6.02 16.48 -14.18
CA GLY A 51 -6.91 17.17 -13.25
C GLY A 51 -7.54 16.22 -12.23
N ALA A 52 -8.02 15.05 -12.68
CA ALA A 52 -8.57 14.04 -11.78
C ALA A 52 -7.53 13.53 -10.77
N TYR A 53 -6.32 13.24 -11.23
CA TYR A 53 -5.24 12.78 -10.37
C TYR A 53 -4.81 13.85 -9.35
N LEU A 54 -4.65 15.10 -9.81
CA LEU A 54 -4.28 16.20 -8.93
C LEU A 54 -5.37 16.47 -7.89
N GLY A 55 -6.65 16.42 -8.28
CA GLY A 55 -7.77 16.53 -7.36
C GLY A 55 -7.81 15.41 -6.32
N ALA A 56 -7.62 14.16 -6.75
CA ALA A 56 -7.55 13.01 -5.86
C ALA A 56 -6.36 13.11 -4.88
N MET A 57 -5.20 13.55 -5.37
CA MET A 57 -4.00 13.75 -4.57
C MET A 57 -4.20 14.85 -3.51
N ALA A 58 -4.69 16.02 -3.92
CA ALA A 58 -4.95 17.14 -3.02
C ALA A 58 -5.95 16.75 -1.90
N TYR A 59 -7.03 16.07 -2.27
CA TYR A 59 -8.01 15.57 -1.30
C TYR A 59 -7.42 14.49 -0.39
N GLY A 60 -6.63 13.57 -0.92
CA GLY A 60 -5.93 12.54 -0.15
C GLY A 60 -5.02 13.15 0.92
N PHE A 61 -4.21 14.14 0.57
CA PHE A 61 -3.35 14.84 1.53
C PHE A 61 -4.13 15.59 2.60
N TYR A 62 -5.25 16.22 2.25
CA TYR A 62 -6.15 16.84 3.22
C TYR A 62 -6.67 15.83 4.26
N GLN A 63 -7.13 14.66 3.81
CA GLN A 63 -7.63 13.61 4.70
C GLN A 63 -6.51 13.01 5.58
N ILE A 64 -5.31 12.83 5.03
CA ILE A 64 -4.13 12.42 5.81
C ILE A 64 -3.81 13.45 6.90
N GLY A 65 -3.85 14.74 6.58
CA GLY A 65 -3.63 15.82 7.54
C GLY A 65 -4.59 15.76 8.73
N ARG A 66 -5.88 15.58 8.45
CA ARG A 66 -6.91 15.39 9.49
C ARG A 66 -6.67 14.13 10.31
N GLY A 67 -6.36 13.02 9.66
CA GLY A 67 -6.05 11.75 10.33
C GLY A 67 -4.84 11.85 11.26
N ASN A 68 -3.78 12.53 10.82
CA ASN A 68 -2.57 12.75 11.61
C ASN A 68 -2.80 13.70 12.80
N HIS A 69 -3.71 14.66 12.67
CA HIS A 69 -4.11 15.50 13.80
C HIS A 69 -4.83 14.67 14.87
N ARG A 70 -5.81 13.85 14.47
CA ARG A 70 -6.50 12.93 15.39
C ARG A 70 -5.55 11.94 16.07
N ARG A 71 -4.67 11.29 15.31
CA ARG A 71 -3.67 10.35 15.86
C ARG A 71 -2.71 11.01 16.85
N ARG A 72 -2.39 12.29 16.67
CA ARG A 72 -1.60 13.05 17.64
C ARG A 72 -2.36 13.24 18.94
N GLY A 73 -3.64 13.61 18.89
CA GLY A 73 -4.50 13.69 20.07
C GLY A 73 -4.60 12.36 20.83
N GLU A 74 -4.85 11.25 20.12
CA GLU A 74 -4.90 9.91 20.75
C GLU A 74 -3.56 9.52 21.40
N LYS A 75 -2.44 9.86 20.76
CA LYS A 75 -1.11 9.61 21.32
C LYS A 75 -0.85 10.47 22.56
N GLU A 76 -1.25 11.72 22.53
CA GLU A 76 -1.13 12.66 23.65
C GLU A 76 -1.97 12.20 24.85
N GLU A 77 -3.21 11.78 24.62
CA GLU A 77 -4.07 11.19 25.65
C GLU A 77 -3.40 9.97 26.29
N LYS A 78 -2.90 9.04 25.47
CA LYS A 78 -2.17 7.85 25.95
C LYS A 78 -0.92 8.21 26.75
N LEU A 79 -0.15 9.20 26.30
CA LEU A 79 1.05 9.65 27.00
C LEU A 79 0.70 10.32 28.33
N THR A 80 -0.36 11.12 28.36
CA THR A 80 -0.85 11.77 29.57
C THR A 80 -1.33 10.74 30.59
N ALA A 81 -2.13 9.76 30.16
CA ALA A 81 -2.57 8.66 31.00
C ALA A 81 -1.37 7.88 31.60
N ARG A 82 -0.33 7.63 30.79
CA ARG A 82 0.91 7.02 31.28
C ARG A 82 1.63 7.92 32.27
N ALA A 83 1.79 9.21 31.98
CA ALA A 83 2.51 10.14 32.85
C ALA A 83 1.87 10.23 34.24
N VAL A 84 0.54 10.13 34.33
CA VAL A 84 -0.19 10.09 35.61
C VAL A 84 0.08 8.79 36.39
N LEU A 85 0.19 7.64 35.70
CA LEU A 85 0.39 6.34 36.34
C LEU A 85 1.86 6.06 36.69
N VAL A 86 2.81 6.61 35.94
CA VAL A 86 4.25 6.35 36.10
C VAL A 86 4.76 6.58 37.52
N PRO A 87 4.43 7.68 38.23
CA PRO A 87 4.91 7.89 39.60
C PRO A 87 4.47 6.80 40.57
N PHE A 88 3.25 6.29 40.42
CA PHE A 88 2.74 5.20 41.25
C PHE A 88 3.50 3.90 40.98
N LEU A 89 3.63 3.52 39.70
CA LEU A 89 4.37 2.31 39.30
C LEU A 89 5.85 2.39 39.68
N GLN A 90 6.45 3.57 39.56
CA GLN A 90 7.84 3.81 39.96
C GLN A 90 8.00 3.63 41.47
N ALA A 91 7.07 4.13 42.28
CA ALA A 91 7.13 3.93 43.74
C ALA A 91 6.99 2.47 44.16
N GLU A 92 6.16 1.67 43.46
CA GLU A 92 6.08 0.23 43.68
C GLU A 92 7.39 -0.49 43.32
N GLU A 93 7.97 -0.12 42.19
CA GLU A 93 9.25 -0.67 41.73
C GLU A 93 10.41 -0.29 42.66
N ASP A 94 10.45 0.95 43.15
CA ASP A 94 11.46 1.41 44.12
C ASP A 94 11.35 0.62 45.44
N ARG A 95 10.13 0.33 45.91
CA ARG A 95 9.90 -0.51 47.10
C ARG A 95 10.37 -1.95 46.87
N ARG A 96 10.07 -2.53 45.70
CA ARG A 96 10.53 -3.88 45.29
C ARG A 96 12.05 -3.94 45.24
N TYR A 97 12.66 -2.96 44.58
CA TYR A 97 14.11 -2.85 44.41
C TYR A 97 14.81 -2.69 45.76
N HIS A 98 14.31 -1.83 46.64
CA HIS A 98 14.89 -1.64 47.97
C HIS A 98 14.84 -2.93 48.82
N ARG A 99 13.77 -3.72 48.73
CA ARG A 99 13.70 -5.03 49.38
C ARG A 99 14.76 -5.99 48.83
N ALA A 100 14.83 -6.13 47.51
CA ALA A 100 15.82 -6.98 46.85
C ALA A 100 17.25 -6.55 47.16
N TRP A 101 17.51 -5.24 47.26
CA TRP A 101 18.80 -4.70 47.64
C TRP A 101 19.20 -5.11 49.05
N LYS A 102 18.28 -4.99 50.03
CA LYS A 102 18.52 -5.43 51.41
C LYS A 102 18.83 -6.91 51.50
N GLU A 103 18.08 -7.75 50.79
CA GLU A 103 18.32 -9.19 50.73
C GLU A 103 19.70 -9.49 50.11
N ARG A 104 20.06 -8.81 49.01
CA ARG A 104 21.36 -8.97 48.37
C ARG A 104 22.51 -8.57 49.29
N THR A 105 22.42 -7.42 49.97
CA THR A 105 23.45 -6.97 50.92
C THR A 105 23.58 -7.94 52.10
N ALA A 106 22.47 -8.44 52.65
CA ALA A 106 22.51 -9.43 53.73
C ALA A 106 23.13 -10.77 53.30
N VAL A 107 22.98 -11.16 52.03
CA VAL A 107 23.66 -12.33 51.45
C VAL A 107 25.15 -12.04 51.24
N GLU A 108 25.49 -10.85 50.73
CA GLU A 108 26.87 -10.40 50.54
C GLU A 108 27.64 -10.37 51.86
N ASP A 109 27.05 -9.83 52.94
CA ASP A 109 27.62 -9.82 54.28
C ASP A 109 28.03 -11.23 54.73
N LYS A 110 27.11 -12.19 54.61
CA LYS A 110 27.35 -13.60 55.01
C LYS A 110 28.44 -14.27 54.18
N ILE A 111 28.51 -13.97 52.88
CA ILE A 111 29.51 -14.56 51.99
C ILE A 111 30.91 -13.99 52.28
N MET A 112 30.98 -12.72 52.72
CA MET A 112 32.24 -11.97 52.84
C MET A 112 32.77 -11.84 54.27
N GLU A 113 32.19 -12.52 55.27
CA GLU A 113 32.58 -12.44 56.70
C GLU A 113 34.08 -12.69 56.97
N GLY A 114 34.79 -13.40 56.09
CA GLY A 114 36.20 -13.73 56.23
C GLY A 114 37.18 -12.85 55.42
N VAL A 115 36.70 -11.85 54.67
CA VAL A 115 37.54 -11.06 53.76
C VAL A 115 37.93 -9.72 54.40
N ALA A 116 39.23 -9.53 54.66
CA ALA A 116 39.74 -8.31 55.27
C ALA A 116 39.51 -7.08 54.36
N GLY A 117 38.91 -6.03 54.91
CA GLY A 117 38.69 -4.75 54.23
C GLY A 117 37.46 -4.67 53.33
N TRP A 118 36.66 -5.74 53.22
CA TRP A 118 35.41 -5.72 52.46
C TRP A 118 34.28 -5.02 53.25
N LYS A 119 33.54 -4.12 52.60
CA LYS A 119 32.34 -3.49 53.15
C LYS A 119 31.16 -3.76 52.24
N SER A 120 30.21 -4.56 52.70
CA SER A 120 29.06 -4.91 51.88
C SER A 120 28.16 -3.71 51.60
N GLY A 121 27.68 -3.61 50.36
CA GLY A 121 26.84 -2.50 49.93
C GLY A 121 27.55 -1.14 49.81
N GLU A 122 28.89 -1.09 49.91
CA GLU A 122 29.66 0.12 49.62
C GLU A 122 29.48 0.52 48.14
N ASN A 123 29.30 1.81 47.89
CA ASN A 123 29.14 2.30 46.53
C ASN A 123 30.49 2.24 45.81
N VAL A 124 30.54 1.52 44.69
CA VAL A 124 31.72 1.44 43.82
C VAL A 124 31.97 2.77 43.09
N TYR A 125 30.92 3.59 42.94
CA TYR A 125 31.01 4.90 42.31
C TYR A 125 31.21 6.00 43.34
N SER A 126 32.04 6.98 43.02
CA SER A 126 32.47 8.04 43.94
C SER A 126 31.43 9.14 44.18
N SER A 127 30.47 9.34 43.28
CA SER A 127 29.60 10.51 43.30
C SER A 127 28.12 10.17 43.48
N THR A 128 27.53 9.50 42.49
CA THR A 128 26.07 9.31 42.40
C THR A 128 25.72 7.85 42.53
N TRP A 129 24.53 7.59 43.08
CA TRP A 129 23.94 6.26 43.03
C TRP A 129 23.66 5.88 41.57
N LEU A 130 24.08 4.68 41.18
CA LEU A 130 23.80 4.11 39.87
C LEU A 130 23.10 2.76 40.05
N PRO A 131 22.12 2.43 39.20
CA PRO A 131 21.51 1.12 39.23
C PRO A 131 22.56 0.05 38.87
N PRO A 132 22.47 -1.15 39.45
CA PRO A 132 23.40 -2.24 39.16
C PRO A 132 23.36 -2.57 37.66
N HIS A 133 24.55 -2.72 37.07
CA HIS A 133 24.68 -3.02 35.65
C HIS A 133 24.22 -4.45 35.35
N ASN A 134 23.35 -4.63 34.35
CA ASN A 134 23.18 -5.91 33.68
C ASN A 134 23.92 -5.88 32.33
N THR A 135 24.66 -6.94 32.03
CA THR A 135 25.42 -7.06 30.77
C THR A 135 24.51 -7.33 29.57
N LEU A 136 23.26 -7.73 29.81
CA LEU A 136 22.24 -8.01 28.80
C LEU A 136 20.91 -7.42 29.29
N ARG A 137 20.35 -6.47 28.53
CA ARG A 137 18.93 -6.14 28.67
C ARG A 137 18.14 -7.40 28.31
N PRO A 138 17.10 -7.80 29.07
CA PRO A 138 16.19 -8.82 28.59
C PRO A 138 15.61 -8.31 27.27
N ARG A 139 15.95 -8.98 26.16
CA ARG A 139 15.26 -8.77 24.89
C ARG A 139 13.81 -9.15 25.15
N ILE A 140 12.94 -8.15 25.10
CA ILE A 140 11.51 -8.36 24.95
C ILE A 140 11.36 -9.03 23.58
N ILE A 141 11.14 -10.34 23.57
CA ILE A 141 10.65 -11.09 22.40
C ILE A 141 9.17 -10.74 22.24
#